data_AF-A0A7X0PEI0-F1
#
_entry.id   AF-A0A7X0PEI0-F1
#
_cell.length_a   1.000
_cell.length_b   1.000
_cell.length_c   1.000
_cell.angle_alpha   90.00
_cell.angle_beta   90.00
_cell.angle_gamma   90.00
#
_symmetry.space_group_name_H-M   'P 1'
#
loop_
_entity.id
_entity.type
_entity.pdbx_description
1 polymer ?
#
loop_
_entity_poly.entity_id
_entity_poly.type
_entity_poly.pdbx_seq_one_letter_code
_entity_poly.pdbx_strand_id
1 'polypeptide(L)'
;MPSSPEHKPSAGVGVGGNCIAQIVHDNCPDLLASAGVIIEHLDAQAGNWQFSIDNGLTWRSARTDLINRPGCMGLALDRDARLRVLPFSGHRVSGVRIVFHTVQRSHGQGSGSYRAYAPDERDGGSRSVTLVVGLNAVNGMPPEVKVPRPRNKRALAQSARERAEGGLGGPLAVA
;
A
#
# COMPACT_ATOMS: atom_id res chain seq x y z
N MET A 1 14.02 -10.57 38.65
CA MET A 1 13.11 -10.75 37.49
C MET A 1 13.69 -9.97 36.33
N PRO A 2 14.39 -10.60 35.36
CA PRO A 2 14.86 -9.86 34.20
C PRO A 2 13.67 -9.52 33.31
N SER A 3 13.50 -8.22 33.06
CA SER A 3 12.51 -7.62 32.19
C SER A 3 12.62 -8.16 30.76
N SER A 4 11.50 -8.65 30.23
CA SER A 4 11.34 -9.06 28.83
C SER A 4 11.79 -7.94 27.89
N PRO A 5 12.58 -8.23 26.85
CA PRO A 5 12.88 -7.22 25.84
C PRO A 5 11.59 -6.89 25.08
N GLU A 6 11.16 -5.63 25.18
CA GLU A 6 10.13 -5.06 24.32
C GLU A 6 10.54 -5.28 22.86
N HIS A 7 9.70 -6.02 22.13
CA HIS A 7 9.87 -6.22 20.71
C HIS A 7 9.58 -4.89 20.01
N LYS A 8 10.59 -4.04 19.83
CA LYS A 8 10.48 -2.92 18.90
C LYS A 8 10.27 -3.52 17.51
N PRO A 9 9.13 -3.28 16.84
CA PRO A 9 8.98 -3.72 15.46
C PRO A 9 10.05 -2.98 14.64
N SER A 10 11.02 -3.74 14.15
CA SER A 10 11.99 -3.25 13.18
C SER A 10 11.22 -2.83 11.94
N ALA A 11 11.08 -1.52 11.73
CA ALA A 11 10.49 -0.94 10.54
C ALA A 11 11.42 -1.22 9.35
N GLY A 12 11.18 -2.34 8.67
CA GLY A 12 11.82 -2.67 7.41
C GLY A 12 11.34 -1.74 6.29
N VAL A 13 12.20 -0.76 5.96
CA VAL A 13 12.59 -0.30 4.62
C VAL A 13 11.48 -0.38 3.54
N GLY A 14 10.82 0.75 3.27
CA GLY A 14 9.64 0.84 2.40
C GLY A 14 9.81 0.30 0.98
N VAL A 15 8.97 -0.70 0.64
CA VAL A 15 7.87 -0.66 -0.37
C VAL A 15 6.72 -1.59 0.08
N GLY A 16 6.47 -1.64 1.40
CA GLY A 16 5.70 -2.70 2.06
C GLY A 16 4.25 -2.36 2.39
N GLY A 17 3.66 -1.29 1.84
CA GLY A 17 2.28 -0.87 2.14
C GLY A 17 2.08 -0.32 3.56
N ASN A 18 1.33 0.76 3.67
CA ASN A 18 0.92 1.30 4.96
C ASN A 18 -0.14 0.38 5.59
N CYS A 19 -0.16 0.32 6.92
CA CYS A 19 -1.23 -0.39 7.61
C CYS A 19 -2.54 0.39 7.53
N ILE A 20 -3.67 -0.31 7.63
CA ILE A 20 -5.01 0.30 7.60
C ILE A 20 -5.14 1.39 8.66
N ALA A 21 -4.61 1.16 9.87
CA ALA A 21 -4.60 2.16 10.93
C ALA A 21 -3.93 3.46 10.49
N GLN A 22 -2.78 3.39 9.80
CA GLN A 22 -2.06 4.57 9.33
C GLN A 22 -2.83 5.29 8.22
N ILE A 23 -3.36 4.53 7.24
CA ILE A 23 -4.15 5.10 6.14
C ILE A 23 -5.38 5.84 6.68
N VAL A 24 -6.10 5.24 7.64
CA VAL A 24 -7.25 5.88 8.28
C VAL A 24 -6.80 7.07 9.12
N HIS A 25 -5.68 6.97 9.86
CA HIS A 25 -5.22 8.06 10.71
C HIS A 25 -4.85 9.32 9.93
N ASP A 26 -4.11 9.17 8.84
CA ASP A 26 -3.60 10.31 8.07
C ASP A 26 -4.71 10.99 7.23
N ASN A 27 -5.78 10.28 6.90
CA ASN A 27 -6.80 10.75 5.95
C ASN A 27 -8.20 10.93 6.57
N CYS A 28 -8.47 10.30 7.72
CA CYS A 28 -9.76 10.29 8.41
C CYS A 28 -9.58 10.34 9.95
N PRO A 29 -9.08 11.45 10.52
CA PRO A 29 -8.79 11.55 11.95
C PRO A 29 -10.01 11.38 12.87
N ASP A 30 -11.24 11.52 12.35
CA ASP A 30 -12.46 11.30 13.13
C ASP A 30 -12.80 9.80 13.30
N LEU A 31 -12.08 8.90 12.62
CA LEU A 31 -12.38 7.45 12.57
C LEU A 31 -11.36 6.58 13.31
N LEU A 32 -10.55 7.17 14.18
CA LEU A 32 -9.37 6.55 14.81
C LEU A 32 -9.67 5.40 15.80
N ALA A 33 -10.91 5.32 16.31
CA ALA A 33 -11.31 4.26 17.24
C ALA A 33 -11.56 2.90 16.56
N SER A 34 -11.36 2.79 15.24
CA SER A 34 -11.67 1.58 14.49
C SER A 34 -10.74 0.39 14.79
N ALA A 35 -11.30 -0.80 14.89
CA ALA A 35 -10.57 -2.06 14.98
C ALA A 35 -10.13 -2.59 13.60
N GLY A 36 -10.74 -2.10 12.52
CA GLY A 36 -10.42 -2.50 11.15
C GLY A 36 -11.29 -1.78 10.12
N VAL A 37 -11.35 -2.31 8.90
CA VAL A 37 -12.22 -1.82 7.84
C VAL A 37 -12.85 -2.97 7.07
N ILE A 38 -13.91 -2.67 6.32
CA ILE A 38 -14.32 -3.47 5.18
C ILE A 38 -14.16 -2.58 3.95
N ILE A 39 -13.26 -2.98 3.05
CA ILE A 39 -13.02 -2.30 1.79
C ILE A 39 -14.12 -2.71 0.80
N GLU A 40 -14.82 -1.72 0.29
CA GLU A 40 -15.95 -1.86 -0.63
C GLU A 40 -15.53 -1.63 -2.08
N HIS A 41 -14.51 -0.81 -2.30
CA HIS A 41 -14.02 -0.53 -3.64
C HIS A 41 -12.54 -0.17 -3.62
N LEU A 42 -11.82 -0.67 -4.62
CA LEU A 42 -10.44 -0.28 -4.92
C LEU A 42 -10.34 0.11 -6.40
N ASP A 43 -9.58 1.16 -6.70
CA ASP A 43 -9.36 1.60 -8.06
C ASP A 43 -8.61 0.56 -8.91
N ALA A 44 -9.36 -0.26 -9.66
CA ALA A 44 -8.80 -1.33 -10.48
C ALA A 44 -7.96 -0.81 -11.67
N GLN A 45 -8.09 0.47 -12.03
CA GLN A 45 -7.29 1.07 -13.11
C GLN A 45 -5.92 1.54 -12.61
N ALA A 46 -5.77 1.74 -11.31
CA ALA A 46 -4.51 2.18 -10.71
C ALA A 46 -3.40 1.11 -10.77
N GLY A 47 -3.76 -0.17 -10.71
CA GLY A 47 -2.80 -1.27 -10.69
C GLY A 47 -3.31 -2.53 -9.99
N ASN A 48 -2.38 -3.44 -9.70
CA ASN A 48 -2.66 -4.66 -8.95
C ASN A 48 -2.68 -4.36 -7.45
N TRP A 49 -3.86 -4.44 -6.84
CA TRP A 49 -4.03 -4.26 -5.40
C TRP A 49 -3.64 -5.52 -4.64
N GLN A 50 -2.90 -5.32 -3.55
CA GLN A 50 -2.46 -6.40 -2.68
C GLN A 50 -2.61 -6.00 -1.22
N PHE A 51 -2.85 -6.99 -0.38
CA PHE A 51 -2.94 -6.83 1.05
C PHE A 51 -2.14 -7.90 1.77
N SER A 52 -1.75 -7.60 3.01
CA SER A 52 -1.06 -8.50 3.91
C SER A 52 -1.73 -8.47 5.28
N ILE A 53 -1.83 -9.63 5.92
CA ILE A 53 -2.35 -9.79 7.29
C ILE A 53 -1.27 -10.25 8.28
N ASP A 54 -0.03 -10.35 7.81
CA ASP A 54 1.14 -10.81 8.56
C ASP A 54 2.25 -9.76 8.51
N ASN A 55 1.86 -8.49 8.64
CA ASN A 55 2.75 -7.34 8.70
C ASN A 55 3.68 -7.19 7.47
N GLY A 56 3.25 -7.64 6.29
CA GLY A 56 3.96 -7.52 5.03
C GLY A 56 4.89 -8.69 4.70
N LEU A 57 4.88 -9.76 5.51
CA LEU A 57 5.66 -10.98 5.25
C LEU A 57 5.14 -11.72 4.01
N THR A 58 3.82 -11.83 3.85
CA THR A 58 3.18 -12.38 2.66
C THR A 58 2.14 -11.42 2.09
N TRP A 59 1.95 -11.47 0.78
CA TRP A 59 1.05 -10.58 0.05
C TRP A 59 0.04 -11.39 -0.77
N ARG A 60 -1.23 -11.02 -0.66
CA ARG A 60 -2.34 -11.62 -1.40
C ARG A 60 -2.97 -10.58 -2.31
N SER A 61 -3.36 -10.99 -3.52
CA SER A 61 -4.07 -10.10 -4.44
C SER A 61 -5.50 -9.82 -3.93
N ALA A 62 -5.89 -8.55 -3.93
CA ALA A 62 -7.26 -8.15 -3.69
C ALA A 62 -8.08 -8.38 -4.97
N ARG A 63 -9.25 -9.01 -4.82
CA ARG A 63 -10.19 -9.30 -5.90
C ARG A 63 -11.06 -8.10 -6.16
N THR A 64 -10.54 -7.13 -6.90
CA THR A 64 -11.28 -5.92 -7.29
C THR A 64 -12.51 -6.24 -8.14
N ASP A 65 -12.48 -7.34 -8.91
CA ASP A 65 -13.63 -7.92 -9.61
C ASP A 65 -14.80 -8.27 -8.67
N LEU A 66 -14.48 -8.72 -7.45
CA LEU A 66 -15.46 -9.17 -6.48
C LEU A 66 -16.02 -8.04 -5.62
N ILE A 67 -15.20 -7.05 -5.26
CA ILE A 67 -15.64 -5.94 -4.40
C ILE A 67 -16.24 -4.77 -5.19
N ASN A 68 -15.76 -4.49 -6.41
CA ASN A 68 -16.26 -3.35 -7.20
C ASN A 68 -17.58 -3.63 -7.93
N ARG A 69 -18.04 -4.89 -7.97
CA ARG A 69 -19.31 -5.26 -8.60
C ARG A 69 -20.50 -4.71 -7.81
N PRO A 70 -21.65 -4.45 -8.46
CA PRO A 70 -22.88 -4.16 -7.74
C PRO A 70 -23.20 -5.27 -6.73
N GLY A 71 -23.51 -4.87 -5.50
CA GLY A 71 -23.76 -5.75 -4.37
C GLY A 71 -23.02 -5.24 -3.13
N CYS A 72 -23.22 -5.94 -2.01
CA CYS A 72 -22.66 -5.53 -0.73
C CYS A 72 -21.60 -6.53 -0.27
N MET A 73 -20.57 -6.74 -1.09
CA MET A 73 -19.44 -7.65 -0.82
C MET A 73 -18.18 -6.82 -0.62
N GLY A 74 -17.45 -7.03 0.47
CA GLY A 74 -16.24 -6.26 0.77
C GLY A 74 -15.11 -7.13 1.31
N LEU A 75 -13.89 -6.61 1.24
CA LEU A 75 -12.69 -7.23 1.81
C LEU A 75 -12.50 -6.75 3.26
N ALA A 76 -12.67 -7.65 4.22
CA ALA A 76 -12.46 -7.36 5.63
C ALA A 76 -10.97 -7.33 5.96
N LEU A 77 -10.49 -6.24 6.58
CA LEU A 77 -9.10 -6.10 7.01
C LEU A 77 -9.03 -5.53 8.43
N ASP A 78 -8.22 -6.12 9.29
CA ASP A 78 -7.91 -5.54 10.59
C ASP A 78 -6.98 -4.32 10.47
N ARG A 79 -6.93 -3.51 11.54
CA ARG A 79 -6.18 -2.25 11.57
C ARG A 79 -4.67 -2.39 11.27
N ASP A 80 -4.10 -3.54 11.59
CA ASP A 80 -2.69 -3.89 11.39
C ASP A 80 -2.39 -4.48 10.01
N ALA A 81 -3.43 -4.91 9.28
CA ALA A 81 -3.30 -5.34 7.90
C ALA A 81 -2.70 -4.21 7.05
N ARG A 82 -1.90 -4.58 6.05
CA ARG A 82 -1.24 -3.65 5.14
C ARG A 82 -1.89 -3.69 3.78
N LEU A 83 -1.97 -2.53 3.14
CA LEU A 83 -2.52 -2.37 1.79
C LEU A 83 -1.46 -1.75 0.89
N ARG A 84 -1.35 -2.23 -0.34
CA ARG A 84 -0.53 -1.63 -1.39
C ARG A 84 -1.17 -1.79 -2.76
N VAL A 85 -0.77 -0.95 -3.70
CA VAL A 85 -1.07 -1.07 -5.12
C VAL A 85 0.23 -1.08 -5.91
N LEU A 86 0.35 -2.02 -6.85
CA LEU A 86 1.46 -2.09 -7.80
C LEU A 86 0.99 -1.46 -9.12
N PRO A 87 1.42 -0.23 -9.46
CA PRO A 87 0.91 0.47 -10.62
C PRO A 87 1.22 -0.26 -11.92
N PHE A 88 0.31 -0.19 -12.89
CA PHE A 88 0.59 -0.68 -14.24
C PHE A 88 1.71 0.15 -14.88
N SER A 89 2.61 -0.50 -15.63
CA SER A 89 3.71 0.17 -16.30
C SER A 89 3.20 1.28 -17.24
N GLY A 90 3.93 2.41 -17.28
CA GLY A 90 3.60 3.55 -18.15
C GLY A 90 2.48 4.47 -17.64
N HIS A 91 1.76 4.12 -16.57
CA HIS A 91 0.70 4.97 -16.02
C HIS A 91 1.26 5.95 -14.98
N ARG A 92 1.05 7.25 -15.20
CA ARG A 92 1.25 8.29 -14.18
C ARG A 92 0.00 8.39 -13.32
N VAL A 93 -0.16 7.46 -12.38
CA VAL A 93 -1.24 7.51 -11.40
C VAL A 93 -0.85 8.51 -10.29
N SER A 94 -1.50 9.68 -10.25
CA SER A 94 -1.25 10.70 -9.22
C SER A 94 -2.00 10.43 -7.92
N GLY A 95 -3.08 9.65 -7.98
CA GLY A 95 -3.87 9.25 -6.83
C GLY A 95 -4.80 8.08 -7.16
N VAL A 96 -5.31 7.45 -6.11
CA VAL A 96 -6.13 6.24 -6.19
C VAL A 96 -7.37 6.38 -5.31
N ARG A 97 -8.48 5.79 -5.76
CA ARG A 97 -9.73 5.74 -5.00
C ARG A 97 -9.81 4.48 -4.14
N ILE A 98 -10.15 4.66 -2.87
CA ILE A 98 -10.49 3.60 -1.91
C ILE A 98 -11.85 3.93 -1.32
N VAL A 99 -12.78 2.98 -1.29
CA VAL A 99 -14.03 3.12 -0.53
C VAL A 99 -14.07 2.03 0.53
N PHE A 100 -14.36 2.40 1.77
CA PHE A 100 -14.44 1.48 2.89
C PHE A 100 -15.36 2.03 3.98
N HIS A 101 -15.71 1.20 4.95
CA HIS A 101 -16.20 1.65 6.24
C HIS A 101 -15.40 1.03 7.37
N THR A 102 -15.41 1.70 8.52
CA THR A 102 -14.77 1.26 9.75
C THR A 102 -15.63 0.25 10.51
N VAL A 103 -14.97 -0.64 11.25
CA VAL A 103 -15.62 -1.61 12.14
C VAL A 103 -15.08 -1.47 13.56
N GLN A 104 -15.96 -1.58 14.55
CA GLN A 104 -15.61 -1.43 15.96
C GLN A 104 -15.01 -2.72 16.56
N ARG A 105 -15.18 -3.85 15.89
CA ARG A 105 -14.65 -5.15 16.32
C ARG A 105 -13.66 -5.67 15.29
N SER A 106 -12.58 -6.25 15.79
CA SER A 106 -11.58 -6.90 14.95
C SER A 106 -12.19 -8.13 14.27
N HIS A 107 -11.74 -8.40 13.05
CA HIS A 107 -12.08 -9.59 12.28
C HIS A 107 -11.28 -10.81 12.74
N GLY A 108 -10.11 -10.62 13.35
CA GLY A 108 -9.24 -11.68 13.83
C GLY A 108 -8.87 -12.65 12.71
N GLN A 109 -9.20 -13.93 12.88
CA GLN A 109 -8.99 -14.95 11.84
C GLN A 109 -9.78 -14.67 10.54
N GLY A 110 -10.80 -13.80 10.59
CA GLY A 110 -11.54 -13.34 9.43
C GLY A 110 -10.85 -12.26 8.59
N SER A 111 -9.70 -11.72 9.04
CA SER A 111 -8.95 -10.71 8.31
C SER A 111 -8.45 -11.26 6.96
N GLY A 112 -8.74 -10.53 5.88
CA GLY A 112 -8.48 -10.92 4.51
C GLY A 112 -9.56 -11.80 3.86
N SER A 113 -10.72 -11.98 4.51
CA SER A 113 -11.87 -12.66 3.91
C SER A 113 -12.79 -11.67 3.17
N TYR A 114 -13.48 -12.17 2.15
CA TYR A 114 -14.56 -11.43 1.48
C TYR A 114 -15.87 -11.71 2.20
N ARG A 115 -16.60 -10.66 2.57
CA ARG A 115 -17.81 -10.77 3.39
C ARG A 115 -18.91 -9.88 2.87
N ALA A 116 -20.13 -10.38 3.01
CA ALA A 116 -21.31 -9.53 2.84
C ALA A 116 -21.33 -8.47 3.95
N TYR A 117 -21.73 -7.26 3.60
CA TYR A 117 -22.01 -6.18 4.54
C TYR A 117 -23.39 -5.61 4.27
N ALA A 118 -24.02 -5.00 5.27
CA ALA A 118 -25.29 -4.30 5.11
C ALA A 118 -25.02 -2.79 5.04
N PRO A 119 -25.26 -2.11 3.90
CA PRO A 119 -25.09 -0.66 3.81
C PRO A 119 -26.15 0.10 4.61
N ASP A 120 -27.36 -0.45 4.72
CA ASP A 120 -28.53 0.21 5.31
C ASP A 120 -28.64 0.04 6.83
N GLU A 121 -27.92 -0.93 7.41
CA GLU A 121 -27.93 -1.22 8.86
C GLU A 121 -26.85 -0.46 9.64
N ARG A 122 -26.15 0.48 8.99
CA ARG A 122 -25.02 1.18 9.58
C ARG A 122 -25.50 2.37 10.41
N ASP A 123 -25.33 2.24 11.72
CA ASP A 123 -25.45 3.38 12.64
C ASP A 123 -24.36 4.43 12.33
N GLY A 124 -24.51 5.66 12.84
CA GLY A 124 -23.73 6.85 12.43
C GLY A 124 -22.19 6.72 12.39
N GLY A 125 -21.61 5.69 13.01
CA GLY A 125 -20.17 5.38 13.03
C GLY A 125 -19.64 4.41 11.95
N SER A 126 -20.48 3.87 11.05
CA SER A 126 -20.06 2.89 10.03
C SER A 126 -20.36 3.30 8.58
N ARG A 127 -20.55 4.60 8.31
CA ARG A 127 -20.80 5.12 6.95
C ARG A 127 -19.62 4.82 6.01
N SER A 128 -19.92 4.56 4.74
CA SER A 128 -18.88 4.43 3.71
C SER A 128 -18.13 5.75 3.54
N VAL A 129 -16.82 5.66 3.52
CA VAL A 129 -15.89 6.75 3.29
C VAL A 129 -15.26 6.54 1.92
N THR A 130 -15.29 7.56 1.07
CA THR A 130 -14.51 7.59 -0.16
C THR A 130 -13.24 8.39 0.09
N LEU A 131 -12.08 7.73 -0.03
CA LEU A 131 -10.77 8.35 -0.03
C LEU A 131 -10.23 8.42 -1.46
N VAL A 132 -9.63 9.57 -1.80
CA VAL A 132 -8.80 9.75 -2.98
C VAL A 132 -7.44 10.25 -2.50
N VAL A 133 -6.42 9.39 -2.57
CA VAL A 133 -5.12 9.63 -1.93
C VAL A 133 -3.97 9.33 -2.89
N GLY A 134 -2.82 9.97 -2.69
CA GLY A 134 -1.61 9.69 -3.47
C GLY A 134 -1.07 8.28 -3.21
N LEU A 135 -0.32 7.72 -4.16
CA LEU A 135 0.26 6.37 -4.03
C LEU A 135 1.09 6.19 -2.76
N ASN A 136 1.84 7.20 -2.35
CA ASN A 136 2.66 7.14 -1.12
C ASN A 136 1.83 6.96 0.16
N ALA A 137 0.60 7.49 0.18
CA ALA A 137 -0.30 7.32 1.32
C ALA A 137 -0.74 5.86 1.48
N VAL A 138 -0.78 5.09 0.39
CA VAL A 138 -1.10 3.66 0.39
C VAL A 138 0.15 2.80 0.50
N ASN A 139 1.14 3.02 -0.36
CA ASN A 139 2.31 2.16 -0.48
C ASN A 139 3.40 2.42 0.56
N GLY A 140 3.29 3.53 1.29
CA GLY A 140 4.36 4.07 2.11
C GLY A 140 5.37 4.87 1.27
N MET A 141 6.04 5.83 1.89
CA MET A 141 7.14 6.56 1.26
C MET A 141 8.38 5.65 1.20
N PRO A 142 9.07 5.53 0.05
CA PRO A 142 10.36 4.87 0.01
C PRO A 142 11.31 5.52 1.03
N PRO A 143 12.12 4.73 1.74
CA PRO A 143 13.07 5.29 2.69
C PRO A 143 14.02 6.22 1.95
N GLU A 144 14.30 7.38 2.53
CA GLU A 144 15.22 8.36 1.94
C GLU A 144 16.60 7.72 1.79
N VAL A 145 16.93 7.30 0.58
CA VAL A 145 18.28 6.82 0.27
C VAL A 145 19.16 8.07 0.25
N LYS A 146 19.86 8.34 1.36
CA LYS A 146 20.97 9.30 1.37
C LYS A 146 22.06 8.74 0.45
N VAL A 147 21.96 9.03 -0.84
CA VAL A 147 23.01 8.69 -1.80
C VAL A 147 24.24 9.50 -1.36
N PRO A 148 25.35 8.86 -0.92
CA PRO A 148 26.55 9.60 -0.61
C PRO A 148 26.99 10.31 -1.89
N ARG A 149 26.96 11.64 -1.88
CA ARG A 149 27.52 12.42 -3.00
C ARG A 149 28.96 11.93 -3.20
N PRO A 150 29.35 11.46 -4.40
CA PRO A 150 30.71 10.98 -4.64
C PRO A 150 31.69 12.09 -4.30
N ARG A 151 32.40 11.96 -3.17
CA ARG A 151 33.19 13.06 -2.61
C ARG A 151 34.58 13.19 -3.25
N ASN A 152 34.97 12.21 -4.08
CA ASN A 152 36.30 12.14 -4.69
C ASN A 152 36.26 12.22 -6.22
N LYS A 153 37.08 13.11 -6.79
CA LYS A 153 37.22 13.41 -8.23
C LYS A 153 37.42 12.16 -9.12
N ARG A 154 38.04 11.10 -8.58
CA ARG A 154 38.24 9.81 -9.27
C ARG A 154 36.93 9.03 -9.49
N ALA A 155 36.04 9.00 -8.49
CA ALA A 155 34.74 8.32 -8.60
C ALA A 155 33.83 9.03 -9.62
N LEU A 156 33.89 10.37 -9.65
CA LEU A 156 33.14 11.19 -10.62
C LEU A 156 33.62 10.95 -12.06
N ALA A 157 34.93 10.77 -12.26
CA ALA A 157 35.51 10.42 -13.57
C ALA A 157 35.16 9.00 -14.03
N GLN A 158 35.01 8.06 -13.09
CA GLN A 158 34.64 6.68 -13.38
C GLN A 158 33.16 6.57 -13.79
N SER A 159 32.26 7.24 -13.07
CA SER A 159 30.84 7.34 -13.45
C SER A 159 30.63 8.10 -14.76
N ALA A 160 31.49 9.07 -15.08
CA ALA A 160 31.46 9.77 -16.37
C ALA A 160 31.92 8.87 -17.53
N ARG A 161 32.91 7.99 -17.30
CA ARG A 161 33.38 7.00 -18.27
C ARG A 161 32.34 5.90 -18.53
N GLU A 162 31.73 5.38 -17.48
CA GLU A 162 30.66 4.36 -17.58
C GLU A 162 29.42 4.90 -18.35
N ARG A 163 29.09 6.19 -18.17
CA ARG A 163 28.04 6.85 -18.98
C ARG A 163 28.43 7.08 -20.43
N ALA A 164 29.71 7.28 -20.73
CA ALA A 164 30.19 7.44 -22.10
C ALA A 164 30.25 6.09 -22.84
N GLU A 165 30.59 5.00 -22.16
CA GLU A 165 30.67 3.66 -22.75
C GLU A 165 29.31 3.00 -22.96
N GLY A 166 28.30 3.32 -22.12
CA GLY A 166 26.91 2.87 -22.34
C GLY A 166 26.18 3.51 -23.54
N GLY A 167 26.82 4.45 -24.25
CA GLY A 167 26.27 5.15 -25.41
C GLY A 167 26.58 4.50 -26.77
N LEU A 168 27.36 3.41 -26.82
CA LEU A 168 27.79 2.76 -28.06
C LEU A 168 27.24 1.33 -28.15
N GLY A 169 25.93 1.20 -28.37
CA GLY A 169 25.26 -0.09 -28.47
C GLY A 169 24.13 -0.09 -29.49
N GLY A 170 24.45 0.22 -30.76
CA GLY A 170 23.54 -0.03 -31.87
C GLY A 170 24.31 -0.61 -33.06
N PRO A 171 24.19 -1.91 -33.38
CA PRO A 171 24.77 -2.44 -34.61
C PRO A 171 23.91 -2.01 -35.81
N LEU A 172 24.52 -1.27 -36.75
CA LEU A 172 24.01 -1.09 -38.10
C LEU A 172 24.51 -2.29 -38.95
N ALA A 173 23.58 -2.92 -39.67
CA ALA A 173 23.73 -4.15 -40.46
C ALA A 173 24.76 -4.07 -41.60
N VAL A 174 25.26 -5.23 -42.07
CA VAL A 174 25.40 -5.58 -43.50
C VAL A 174 25.46 -7.12 -43.68
N ALA A 175 24.52 -7.68 -44.44
CA ALA A 175 24.73 -8.74 -45.43
C ALA A 175 23.59 -8.66 -46.45
#